data_AF-A0A941CQ94-F1
#
_entry.id   AF-A0A941CQ94-F1
#
_cell.length_a   1.000
_cell.length_b   1.000
_cell.length_c   1.000
_cell.angle_alpha   90.00
_cell.angle_beta   90.00
_cell.angle_gamma   90.00
#
_symmetry.space_group_name_H-M   'P 1'
#
loop_
_entity.id
_entity.type
_entity.pdbx_description
1 polymer ?
#
loop_
_entity_poly.entity_id
_entity_poly.type
_entity_poly.pdbx_seq_one_letter_code
_entity_poly.pdbx_strand_id
1 'polypeptide(L)' 'MEQGQLKFKTFILERVGEGHQEEATALLEGNFAKQREGTFTPADALAFGTEIFPLLKPEHLTEVKAILTQFSQGR' A
#
# COMPACT_ATOMS: atom_id res chain seq x y z
N MET A 1 -6.56 -13.34 -5.11
CA MET A 1 -5.37 -12.63 -4.59
C MET A 1 -4.84 -11.62 -5.60
N GLU A 2 -4.50 -12.02 -6.83
CA GLU A 2 -3.81 -11.12 -7.80
C GLU A 2 -4.64 -9.93 -8.31
N GLN A 3 -5.95 -10.11 -8.61
CA GLN A 3 -6.80 -8.98 -9.00
C GLN A 3 -6.94 -7.91 -7.89
N GLY A 4 -6.91 -8.33 -6.62
CA GLY A 4 -6.97 -7.40 -5.48
C GLY A 4 -5.70 -6.56 -5.35
N GLN A 5 -4.53 -7.20 -5.52
CA GLN A 5 -3.23 -6.54 -5.51
C GLN A 5 -3.09 -5.54 -6.66
N LEU A 6 -3.53 -5.90 -7.87
CA LEU A 6 -3.49 -4.99 -9.02
C LEU A 6 -4.36 -3.75 -8.79
N LYS A 7 -5.60 -3.95 -8.29
CA LYS A 7 -6.50 -2.85 -7.95
C LYS A 7 -5.91 -1.94 -6.87
N PHE A 8 -5.33 -2.53 -5.82
CA PHE A 8 -4.69 -1.77 -4.75
C PHE A 8 -3.46 -1.00 -5.25
N LYS A 9 -2.65 -1.61 -6.12
CA LYS A 9 -1.50 -0.94 -6.75
C LYS A 9 -1.94 0.28 -7.54
N THR A 10 -2.88 0.12 -8.47
CA THR A 10 -3.40 1.24 -9.26
C THR A 10 -3.96 2.33 -8.35
N PHE A 11 -4.79 1.95 -7.37
CA PHE A 11 -5.39 2.87 -6.41
C PHE A 11 -4.35 3.73 -5.67
N ILE A 12 -3.27 3.11 -5.18
CA ILE A 12 -2.19 3.82 -4.48
C ILE A 12 -1.43 4.72 -5.46
N LEU A 13 -1.04 4.21 -6.64
CA LEU A 13 -0.26 4.98 -7.61
C LEU A 13 -0.98 6.22 -8.15
N GLU A 14 -2.31 6.22 -8.23
CA GLU A 14 -3.09 7.41 -8.58
C GLU A 14 -3.04 8.51 -7.50
N ARG A 15 -2.78 8.11 -6.24
CA ARG A 15 -2.80 8.97 -5.05
C ARG A 15 -1.41 9.40 -4.60
N VAL A 16 -0.37 8.76 -5.14
CA VAL A 16 1.03 9.11 -4.96
C VAL A 16 1.32 10.44 -5.66
N GLY A 17 2.17 11.26 -5.04
CA GLY A 17 2.65 12.51 -5.62
C GLY A 17 3.48 12.26 -6.88
N GLU A 18 3.50 13.22 -7.79
CA GLU A 18 4.33 13.11 -9.00
C GLU A 18 5.81 12.89 -8.64
N GLY A 19 6.46 11.94 -9.31
CA GLY A 19 7.86 11.59 -9.05
C GLY A 19 8.09 10.52 -7.98
N HIS A 20 7.06 10.11 -7.23
CA HIS A 20 7.18 9.06 -6.20
C HIS A 20 6.62 7.69 -6.64
N GLN A 21 6.18 7.56 -7.89
CA GLN A 21 5.50 6.35 -8.39
C GLN A 21 6.40 5.11 -8.44
N GLU A 22 7.68 5.27 -8.76
CA GLU A 22 8.64 4.16 -8.73
C GLU A 22 8.88 3.66 -7.30
N GLU A 23 9.08 4.58 -6.35
CA GLU A 23 9.27 4.24 -4.94
C GLU A 23 8.04 3.54 -4.36
N ALA A 24 6.85 4.11 -4.59
CA ALA A 24 5.59 3.51 -4.17
C ALA A 24 5.37 2.12 -4.81
N THR A 25 5.77 1.94 -6.07
CA THR A 25 5.70 0.63 -6.75
C THR A 25 6.58 -0.40 -6.08
N ALA A 26 7.83 -0.05 -5.75
CA ALA A 26 8.75 -0.96 -5.07
C ALA A 26 8.22 -1.39 -3.69
N LEU A 27 7.66 -0.45 -2.92
CA LEU A 27 7.03 -0.74 -1.62
C LEU A 27 5.85 -1.71 -1.76
N LEU A 28 4.98 -1.49 -2.75
CA LEU A 28 3.83 -2.36 -3.01
C LEU A 28 4.28 -3.77 -3.43
N GLU A 29 5.23 -3.88 -4.34
CA GLU A 29 5.71 -5.18 -4.84
C GLU A 29 6.43 -5.99 -3.77
N GLY A 30 7.21 -5.35 -2.90
CA GLY A 30 7.82 -6.01 -1.75
C GLY A 30 6.79 -6.58 -0.77
N ASN A 31 5.72 -5.84 -0.50
CA ASN A 31 4.65 -6.32 0.37
C ASN A 31 3.80 -7.41 -0.29
N PHE A 32 3.52 -7.32 -1.60
CA PHE A 32 2.81 -8.36 -2.34
C PHE A 32 3.60 -9.65 -2.46
N ALA A 33 4.93 -9.59 -2.56
CA ALA A 33 5.79 -10.77 -2.49
C ALA A 33 5.59 -11.50 -1.16
N LYS A 34 5.71 -10.79 -0.03
CA LYS A 34 5.46 -11.35 1.30
C LYS A 34 4.05 -11.94 1.44
N GLN A 35 3.03 -11.29 0.87
CA GLN A 35 1.66 -11.81 0.87
C GLN A 35 1.54 -13.12 0.10
N ARG A 36 2.20 -13.24 -1.06
CA ARG A 36 2.23 -14.47 -1.87
C ARG A 36 2.99 -15.60 -1.17
N GLU A 37 4.06 -15.26 -0.46
CA GLU A 37 4.87 -16.21 0.32
C GLU A 37 4.24 -16.60 1.66
N GLY A 38 3.15 -15.93 2.07
CA GLY A 38 2.50 -16.16 3.36
C GLY A 38 3.29 -15.63 4.56
N THR A 39 4.29 -14.78 4.32
CA THR A 39 5.17 -14.17 5.35
C THR A 39 4.75 -12.75 5.72
N PHE A 40 3.69 -12.22 5.11
CA PHE A 40 3.16 -10.89 5.40
C PHE A 40 2.52 -10.83 6.79
N THR A 41 3.04 -9.95 7.64
CA THR A 41 2.61 -9.78 9.03
C THR A 41 1.93 -8.42 9.26
N PRO A 42 1.23 -8.23 10.40
CA PRO A 42 0.75 -6.90 10.78
C PRO A 42 1.86 -5.84 10.91
N ALA A 43 3.09 -6.25 11.24
CA ALA A 43 4.23 -5.34 11.30
C ALA A 43 4.62 -4.83 9.90
N ASP A 44 4.51 -5.67 8.86
CA ASP A 44 4.74 -5.25 7.48
C ASP A 44 3.68 -4.24 7.01
N ALA A 45 2.42 -4.41 7.42
CA ALA A 45 1.37 -3.44 7.14
C ALA A 45 1.62 -2.06 7.79
N LEU A 46 2.12 -2.06 9.03
CA LEU A 46 2.51 -0.84 9.75
C LEU A 46 3.73 -0.15 9.10
N ALA A 47 4.74 -0.93 8.72
CA ALA A 47 5.92 -0.43 8.01
C ALA A 47 5.51 0.19 6.67
N PHE A 48 4.71 -0.52 5.88
CA PHE A 48 4.18 -0.02 4.61
C PHE A 48 3.41 1.29 4.79
N GLY A 49 2.53 1.40 5.79
CA GLY A 49 1.83 2.65 6.09
C GLY A 49 2.78 3.82 6.37
N THR A 50 3.82 3.57 7.18
CA THR A 50 4.83 4.59 7.53
C THR A 50 5.61 5.06 6.32
N GLU A 51 5.93 4.17 5.38
CA GLU A 51 6.69 4.47 4.17
C GLU A 51 5.83 5.07 3.06
N ILE A 52 4.58 4.63 2.89
CA ILE A 52 3.72 5.09 1.79
C ILE A 52 3.09 6.47 2.08
N PHE A 53 2.72 6.78 3.33
CA PHE A 53 2.07 8.05 3.65
C PHE A 53 2.84 9.31 3.21
N PRO A 54 4.17 9.44 3.40
CA PRO A 54 4.91 10.61 2.91
C PRO A 54 4.93 10.73 1.38
N LEU A 55 4.66 9.66 0.64
CA LEU A 55 4.66 9.64 -0.82
C LEU A 55 3.31 10.02 -1.43
N LEU A 56 2.25 10.09 -0.61
CA LEU A 56 0.91 10.41 -1.06
C LEU A 56 0.69 11.92 -1.17
N LYS A 57 -0.19 12.32 -2.08
CA LYS A 57 -0.73 13.67 -2.09
C LYS A 57 -1.47 13.92 -0.76
N PRO A 58 -1.34 15.11 -0.16
CA PRO A 58 -1.89 15.41 1.16
C PRO A 58 -3.42 15.23 1.22
N GLU A 59 -4.12 15.47 0.11
CA GLU A 59 -5.57 15.29 -0.02
C GLU A 59 -6.04 13.82 0.06
N HIS A 60 -5.16 12.85 -0.19
CA HIS A 60 -5.49 11.43 -0.19
C HIS A 60 -5.05 10.69 1.08
N LEU A 61 -4.33 11.34 2.00
CA LEU A 61 -3.81 10.70 3.22
C LEU A 61 -4.91 10.05 4.06
N THR A 62 -6.02 10.76 4.28
CA THR A 62 -7.16 10.27 5.07
C THR A 62 -7.82 9.06 4.43
N GLU A 63 -8.00 9.09 3.10
CA GLU A 63 -8.61 8.01 2.33
C GLU A 63 -7.74 6.75 2.38
N VAL A 64 -6.44 6.88 2.08
CA VAL A 64 -5.52 5.74 2.06
C VAL A 64 -5.37 5.12 3.45
N LYS A 65 -5.33 5.94 4.51
CA LYS A 65 -5.29 5.45 5.90
C LYS A 65 -6.52 4.63 6.27
N ALA A 66 -7.71 5.04 5.82
CA ALA A 66 -8.94 4.29 6.06
C ALA A 66 -8.92 2.93 5.34
N ILE A 67 -8.48 2.90 4.08
CA ILE A 67 -8.37 1.64 3.31
C ILE A 67 -7.32 0.72 3.90
N LEU A 68 -6.14 1.23 4.31
CA LEU A 68 -5.12 0.41 4.97
C LEU A 68 -5.62 -0.21 6.27
N THR A 69 -6.41 0.54 7.03
CA THR A 69 -7.04 0.03 8.25
C THR A 69 -8.01 -1.10 7.93
N GLN A 70 -8.88 -0.93 6.92
CA GLN A 70 -9.77 -2.00 6.45
C GLN A 70 -8.99 -3.23 5.94
N PHE A 71 -7.89 -3.01 5.23
CA PHE A 71 -7.03 -4.08 4.72
C PHE A 71 -6.34 -4.86 5.84
N SER A 72 -5.96 -4.19 6.93
CA SER A 72 -5.38 -4.82 8.11
C SER A 72 -6.40 -5.56 8.99
N GLN A 73 -7.70 -5.23 8.87
CA GLN A 73 -8.77 -5.72 9.73
C GLN A 73 -9.67 -6.82 9.10
N GLY A 74 -9.60 -7.09 7.80
CA GLY A 74 -10.24 -8.27 7.17
C GLY A 74 -9.31 -9.50 7.27
N ARG A 75 -9.69 -10.70 7.73
CA ARG A 75 -10.88 -11.53 7.49
C ARG A 75 -11.30 -11.66 6.04
#